data_AF-X0Q9M1-F1
#
_entry.id   AF-X0Q9M1-F1
#
_cell.length_a   1.000
_cell.length_b   1.000
_cell.length_c   1.000
_cell.angle_alpha   90.00
_cell.angle_beta   90.00
_cell.angle_gamma   90.00
#
_symmetry.space_group_name_H-M   'P 1'
#
loop_
_entity.id
_entity.type
_entity.pdbx_description
1 polymer ?
#
loop_
_entity_poly.entity_id
_entity_poly.type
_entity_poly.pdbx_seq_one_letter_code
_entity_poly.pdbx_strand_id
1 'polypeptide(L)'
;MPRTYPSATEENYSKLKTTHDLNLAVQVARSYLDAAIAHPQDTIVTGWSISCLPATGAAGRRLFTINVGAVEGAYMGTIIEGGVVDGYIMTVYVDRHTLEKATGQSLAELERQFADAVIFDKATHAMFKGRAISLTTEVFESEPAFPDELPWQAAAAALADQLMNESNCLYARYHNQWLAEAVLRMN
;
A
#
# COMPACT_ATOMS: atom_id res chain seq x y z
N MET A 1 15.15 22.27 -15.90
CA MET A 1 14.62 20.89 -16.03
C MET A 1 13.73 20.61 -14.84
N PRO A 2 12.59 19.92 -15.00
CA PRO A 2 11.81 19.47 -13.85
C PRO A 2 12.68 18.56 -12.98
N ARG A 3 12.55 18.67 -11.65
CA ARG A 3 13.27 17.79 -10.72
C ARG A 3 12.63 16.40 -10.79
N THR A 4 13.33 15.43 -11.37
CA THR A 4 12.93 14.02 -11.32
C THR A 4 13.31 13.45 -9.96
N TYR A 5 12.34 12.89 -9.24
CA TYR A 5 12.59 12.23 -7.96
C TYR A 5 13.17 10.83 -8.21
N PRO A 6 14.15 10.35 -7.41
CA PRO A 6 14.72 9.01 -7.59
C PRO A 6 13.66 7.90 -7.63
N SER A 7 12.60 8.02 -6.82
CA SER A 7 11.54 7.02 -6.79
C SER A 7 10.72 6.91 -8.08
N ALA A 8 10.83 7.91 -8.96
CA ALA A 8 10.15 8.00 -10.24
C ALA A 8 11.04 7.63 -11.44
N THR A 9 12.24 7.07 -11.24
CA THR A 9 13.18 6.75 -12.33
C THR A 9 13.17 5.27 -12.72
N GLU A 10 13.57 4.99 -13.96
CA GLU A 10 13.86 3.63 -14.44
C GLU A 10 15.00 2.97 -13.68
N GLU A 11 15.97 3.77 -13.23
CA GLU A 11 17.10 3.30 -12.43
C GLU A 11 16.62 2.67 -11.12
N ASN A 12 15.67 3.30 -10.42
CA ASN A 12 15.10 2.72 -9.21
C ASN A 12 14.27 1.47 -9.49
N TYR A 13 13.56 1.42 -10.62
CA TYR A 13 12.84 0.20 -11.04
C TYR A 13 13.81 -0.94 -11.37
N SER A 14 14.88 -0.66 -12.10
CA SER A 14 15.95 -1.60 -12.40
C SER A 14 16.65 -2.07 -11.13
N LYS A 15 16.89 -1.16 -10.18
CA LYS A 15 17.44 -1.50 -8.87
C LYS A 15 16.53 -2.47 -8.13
N LEU A 16 15.22 -2.17 -8.03
CA LEU A 16 14.23 -3.08 -7.42
C LEU A 16 14.31 -4.47 -8.04
N LYS A 17 14.36 -4.55 -9.38
CA LYS A 17 14.51 -5.81 -10.13
C LYS A 17 15.78 -6.59 -9.79
N THR A 18 16.88 -5.91 -9.51
CA THR A 18 18.18 -6.55 -9.23
C THR A 18 18.40 -6.89 -7.77
N THR A 19 17.77 -6.17 -6.83
CA THR A 19 18.05 -6.30 -5.40
C THR A 19 16.93 -6.95 -4.60
N HIS A 20 15.75 -7.13 -5.17
CA HIS A 20 14.58 -7.69 -4.51
C HIS A 20 13.78 -8.59 -5.46
N ASP A 21 12.81 -9.34 -4.91
CA ASP A 21 11.85 -10.06 -5.72
C ASP A 21 10.84 -9.09 -6.36
N LEU A 22 11.08 -8.75 -7.62
CA LEU A 22 10.19 -7.88 -8.39
C LEU A 22 8.81 -8.50 -8.60
N ASN A 23 8.73 -9.82 -8.82
CA ASN A 23 7.46 -10.47 -9.11
C ASN A 23 6.56 -10.41 -7.88
N LEU A 24 7.12 -10.64 -6.69
CA LEU A 24 6.42 -10.47 -5.43
C LEU A 24 5.94 -9.03 -5.25
N ALA A 25 6.82 -8.04 -5.43
CA ALA A 25 6.46 -6.63 -5.29
C ALA A 25 5.33 -6.22 -6.24
N VAL A 26 5.35 -6.71 -7.49
CA VAL A 26 4.32 -6.47 -8.49
C VAL A 26 2.99 -7.11 -8.08
N GLN A 27 3.00 -8.36 -7.60
CA GLN A 27 1.80 -9.08 -7.19
C GLN A 27 1.16 -8.46 -5.95
N VAL A 28 1.95 -8.09 -4.95
CA VAL A 28 1.48 -7.40 -3.74
C VAL A 28 0.89 -6.03 -4.09
N ALA A 29 1.58 -5.23 -4.91
CA ALA A 29 1.04 -3.95 -5.37
C ALA A 29 -0.28 -4.12 -6.14
N ARG A 30 -0.38 -5.16 -6.98
CA ARG A 30 -1.59 -5.49 -7.72
C ARG A 30 -2.73 -5.87 -6.79
N SER A 31 -2.49 -6.70 -5.77
CA SER A 31 -3.51 -7.11 -4.80
C SER A 31 -4.20 -5.91 -4.14
N TYR A 32 -3.45 -4.84 -3.83
CA TYR A 32 -4.03 -3.60 -3.33
C TYR A 32 -4.86 -2.87 -4.39
N LEU A 33 -4.33 -2.70 -5.60
CA LEU A 33 -5.03 -1.96 -6.65
C LEU A 33 -6.33 -2.65 -7.04
N ASP A 34 -6.33 -3.97 -7.19
CA ASP A 34 -7.52 -4.77 -7.52
C ASP A 34 -8.57 -4.70 -6.41
N ALA A 35 -8.13 -4.65 -5.15
CA ALA A 35 -9.03 -4.53 -4.00
C ALA A 35 -9.60 -3.12 -3.81
N ALA A 36 -8.77 -2.09 -3.98
CA ALA A 36 -9.06 -0.74 -3.50
C ALA A 36 -9.46 0.25 -4.60
N ILE A 37 -9.00 0.06 -5.84
CA ILE A 37 -9.16 1.03 -6.92
C ILE A 37 -10.04 0.43 -8.02
N ALA A 38 -11.27 0.92 -8.17
CA ALA A 38 -12.24 0.36 -9.11
C ALA A 38 -11.77 0.37 -10.58
N HIS A 39 -11.08 1.44 -11.00
CA HIS A 39 -10.56 1.62 -12.35
C HIS A 39 -9.10 2.10 -12.30
N PRO A 40 -8.12 1.21 -12.00
CA PRO A 40 -6.73 1.61 -11.77
C PRO A 40 -6.10 2.26 -13.00
N GLN A 41 -6.40 1.76 -14.20
CA GLN A 41 -5.86 2.30 -15.45
C GLN A 41 -6.35 3.73 -15.74
N ASP A 42 -7.61 4.03 -15.45
CA ASP A 42 -8.22 5.32 -15.76
C ASP A 42 -7.85 6.42 -14.75
N THR A 43 -7.42 6.02 -13.56
CA THR A 43 -7.18 6.90 -12.42
C THR A 43 -5.70 7.00 -12.03
N ILE A 44 -4.79 6.37 -12.78
CA ILE A 44 -3.36 6.45 -12.56
C ILE A 44 -2.86 7.90 -12.72
N VAL A 45 -1.94 8.33 -11.86
CA VAL A 45 -1.40 9.69 -11.71
C VAL A 45 -2.42 10.73 -11.21
N THR A 46 -3.70 10.61 -11.57
CA THR A 46 -4.76 11.56 -11.20
C THR A 46 -5.41 11.24 -9.86
N GLY A 47 -5.80 9.98 -9.62
CA GLY A 47 -6.39 9.48 -8.38
C GLY A 47 -5.40 8.75 -7.48
N TRP A 48 -4.46 8.02 -8.08
CA TRP A 48 -3.41 7.29 -7.34
C TRP A 48 -2.05 7.34 -8.04
N SER A 49 -0.97 7.05 -7.31
CA SER A 49 0.36 6.88 -7.88
C SER A 49 1.17 5.83 -7.13
N ILE A 50 2.14 5.19 -7.78
CA ILE A 50 3.08 4.26 -7.14
C ILE A 50 4.51 4.82 -7.24
N SER A 51 5.23 4.78 -6.12
CA SER A 51 6.65 5.17 -6.03
C SER A 51 7.52 3.93 -5.85
N CYS A 52 8.71 3.89 -6.47
CA CYS A 52 9.63 2.74 -6.40
C CYS A 52 10.86 3.05 -5.53
N LEU A 53 11.13 2.23 -4.52
CA LEU A 53 12.22 2.42 -3.55
C LEU A 53 12.30 3.86 -2.98
N PRO A 54 11.21 4.39 -2.40
CA PRO A 54 11.24 5.73 -1.83
C PRO A 54 12.20 5.82 -0.63
N ALA A 55 12.88 6.95 -0.50
CA ALA A 55 13.87 7.17 0.56
C ALA A 55 13.26 7.46 1.96
N THR A 56 11.94 7.59 2.05
CA THR A 56 11.21 7.96 3.28
C THR A 56 10.45 6.77 3.86
N GLY A 57 10.57 6.55 5.18
CA GLY A 57 9.87 5.49 5.95
C GLY A 57 10.78 4.89 7.02
N ALA A 58 10.32 4.82 8.28
CA ALA A 58 11.17 4.56 9.46
C ALA A 58 11.31 3.07 9.88
N ALA A 59 10.75 2.13 9.12
CA ALA A 59 10.88 0.69 9.39
C ALA A 59 11.14 -0.04 8.07
N GLY A 60 12.37 -0.56 7.90
CA GLY A 60 12.80 -1.24 6.68
C GLY A 60 12.99 -0.33 5.46
N ARG A 61 13.55 -0.90 4.38
CA ARG A 61 13.62 -0.23 3.08
C ARG A 61 12.31 -0.48 2.35
N ARG A 62 11.47 0.54 2.18
CA ARG A 62 10.23 0.42 1.40
C ARG A 62 10.56 0.03 -0.04
N LEU A 63 9.88 -0.99 -0.55
CA LEU A 63 9.99 -1.44 -1.94
C LEU A 63 9.14 -0.57 -2.86
N PHE A 64 7.90 -0.30 -2.44
CA PHE A 64 7.03 0.65 -3.10
C PHE A 64 6.11 1.36 -2.09
N THR A 65 5.51 2.45 -2.54
CA THR A 65 4.39 3.11 -1.85
C THR A 65 3.34 3.49 -2.89
N ILE A 66 2.10 3.05 -2.67
CA ILE A 66 0.92 3.47 -3.43
C ILE A 66 0.26 4.61 -2.64
N ASN A 67 0.13 5.77 -3.27
CA ASN A 67 -0.56 6.94 -2.74
C ASN A 67 -1.91 7.08 -3.40
N VAL A 68 -2.93 7.46 -2.64
CA VAL A 68 -4.31 7.68 -3.11
C VAL A 68 -4.77 9.05 -2.63
N GLY A 69 -5.14 9.93 -3.56
CA GLY A 69 -5.38 11.34 -3.28
C GLY A 69 -4.18 11.99 -2.56
N ALA A 70 -4.42 12.53 -1.38
CA ALA A 70 -3.42 13.27 -0.61
C ALA A 70 -2.65 12.45 0.45
N VAL A 71 -2.70 11.11 0.43
CA VAL A 71 -2.05 10.24 1.43
C VAL A 71 -1.56 8.90 0.86
N GLU A 72 -0.83 8.14 1.67
CA GLU A 72 -0.49 6.75 1.42
C GLU A 72 -1.75 5.86 1.52
N GLY A 73 -1.93 4.96 0.56
CA GLY A 73 -2.97 3.94 0.57
C GLY A 73 -2.43 2.57 0.96
N ALA A 74 -1.22 2.22 0.47
CA ALA A 74 -0.50 1.03 0.88
C ALA A 74 1.01 1.17 0.65
N TYR A 75 1.81 0.36 1.33
CA TYR A 75 3.23 0.17 1.01
C TYR A 75 3.69 -1.24 1.33
N MET A 76 4.78 -1.64 0.67
CA MET A 76 5.51 -2.87 0.98
C MET A 76 6.92 -2.51 1.47
N GLY A 77 7.41 -3.23 2.48
CA GLY A 77 8.73 -3.04 3.06
C GLY A 77 9.43 -4.34 3.35
N THR A 78 10.75 -4.27 3.60
CA THR A 78 11.56 -5.40 4.05
C THR A 78 11.52 -5.55 5.57
N ILE A 79 11.41 -6.78 6.04
CA ILE A 79 11.82 -7.17 7.40
C ILE A 79 13.34 -7.34 7.38
N ILE A 80 14.04 -6.68 8.32
CA ILE A 80 15.50 -6.76 8.42
C ILE A 80 15.87 -7.38 9.77
N GLU A 81 16.43 -8.57 9.73
CA GLU A 81 17.00 -9.25 10.89
C GLU A 81 18.49 -9.45 10.69
N GLY A 82 19.30 -9.16 11.72
CA GLY A 82 20.76 -9.32 11.63
C GLY A 82 21.45 -8.53 10.50
N GLY A 83 20.78 -7.51 9.92
CA GLY A 83 21.30 -6.73 8.80
C GLY A 83 21.04 -7.32 7.40
N VAL A 84 20.32 -8.45 7.32
CA VAL A 84 19.89 -9.07 6.06
C VAL A 84 18.37 -8.96 5.89
N VAL A 85 17.89 -9.03 4.65
CA VAL A 85 16.45 -9.12 4.38
C VAL A 85 15.98 -10.51 4.77
N ASP A 86 15.10 -10.59 5.75
CA ASP A 86 14.57 -11.85 6.29
C ASP A 86 13.15 -12.14 5.78
N GLY A 87 12.41 -11.11 5.41
CA GLY A 87 11.06 -11.23 4.88
C GLY A 87 10.52 -9.91 4.37
N TYR A 88 9.21 -9.88 4.15
CA TYR A 88 8.50 -8.70 3.66
C TYR A 88 7.22 -8.47 4.45
N ILE A 89 6.85 -7.20 4.57
CA ILE A 89 5.56 -6.78 5.12
C ILE A 89 4.79 -5.96 4.09
N MET A 90 3.48 -5.99 4.22
CA MET A 90 2.59 -5.04 3.58
C MET A 90 1.80 -4.29 4.64
N THR A 91 1.70 -2.98 4.47
CA THR A 91 0.77 -2.14 5.21
C THR A 91 -0.29 -1.59 4.26
N VAL A 92 -1.56 -1.73 4.62
CA VAL A 92 -2.71 -1.13 3.93
C VAL A 92 -3.43 -0.17 4.86
N TYR A 93 -3.86 0.98 4.35
CA TYR A 93 -4.74 1.89 5.06
C TYR A 93 -6.19 1.60 4.66
N VAL A 94 -7.06 1.46 5.66
CA VAL A 94 -8.48 1.11 5.45
C VAL A 94 -9.41 2.01 6.25
N ASP A 95 -10.65 2.15 5.80
CA ASP A 95 -11.68 2.89 6.51
C ASP A 95 -12.16 2.09 7.73
N ARG A 96 -11.94 2.65 8.93
CA ARG A 96 -12.28 1.99 10.19
C ARG A 96 -13.77 1.66 10.28
N HIS A 97 -14.63 2.61 9.92
CA HIS A 97 -16.08 2.43 10.09
C HIS A 97 -16.59 1.31 9.18
N THR A 98 -16.10 1.24 7.94
CA THR A 98 -16.41 0.17 7.00
C THR A 98 -15.95 -1.17 7.53
N LEU A 99 -14.74 -1.24 8.10
CA LEU A 99 -14.21 -2.46 8.72
C LEU A 99 -15.08 -2.93 9.89
N GLU A 100 -15.38 -2.06 10.85
CA GLU A 100 -16.22 -2.38 12.02
C GLU A 100 -17.65 -2.78 11.62
N LYS A 101 -18.21 -2.10 10.61
CA LYS A 101 -19.56 -2.38 10.10
C LYS A 101 -19.62 -3.74 9.37
N ALA A 102 -18.59 -4.09 8.61
CA ALA A 102 -18.55 -5.34 7.85
C ALA A 102 -18.46 -6.57 8.76
N THR A 103 -17.75 -6.46 9.88
CA THR A 103 -17.58 -7.56 10.84
C THR A 103 -18.62 -7.54 11.97
N GLY A 104 -19.25 -6.39 12.22
CA GLY A 104 -20.08 -6.19 13.41
C GLY A 104 -19.28 -6.11 14.71
N GLN A 105 -17.95 -5.98 14.62
CA GLN A 105 -17.02 -5.94 15.75
C GLN A 105 -16.37 -4.56 15.84
N SER A 106 -16.09 -4.11 17.05
CA SER A 106 -15.27 -2.92 17.27
C SER A 106 -13.82 -3.16 16.86
N LEU A 107 -13.09 -2.09 16.57
CA LEU A 107 -11.66 -2.16 16.25
C LEU A 107 -10.86 -2.91 17.33
N ALA A 108 -11.15 -2.67 18.62
CA ALA A 108 -10.46 -3.33 19.73
C ALA A 108 -10.75 -4.85 19.83
N GLU A 109 -11.90 -5.30 19.32
CA GLU A 109 -12.20 -6.73 19.21
C GLU A 109 -11.44 -7.38 18.06
N LEU A 110 -11.38 -6.69 16.91
CA LEU A 110 -10.59 -7.13 15.76
C LEU A 110 -9.09 -7.20 16.09
N GLU A 111 -8.57 -6.17 16.74
CA GLU A 111 -7.18 -6.11 17.24
C GLU A 111 -6.84 -7.32 18.12
N ARG A 112 -7.74 -7.68 19.05
CA ARG A 112 -7.55 -8.83 19.92
C ARG A 112 -7.69 -10.15 19.19
N GLN A 113 -8.62 -10.24 18.23
CA GLN A 113 -8.87 -11.45 17.46
C GLN A 113 -7.73 -11.81 16.52
N PHE A 114 -7.09 -10.80 15.92
CA PHE A 114 -6.04 -10.98 14.91
C PHE A 114 -4.65 -10.57 15.40
N ALA A 115 -4.43 -10.45 16.72
CA ALA A 115 -3.20 -9.94 17.33
C ALA A 115 -1.93 -10.66 16.89
N ASP A 116 -2.02 -11.95 16.57
CA ASP A 116 -0.88 -12.78 16.15
C ASP A 116 -0.58 -12.69 14.64
N ALA A 117 -1.48 -12.09 13.84
CA ALA A 117 -1.39 -12.08 12.37
C ALA A 117 -1.36 -10.67 11.77
N VAL A 118 -1.94 -9.68 12.44
CA VAL A 118 -2.10 -8.32 11.92
C VAL A 118 -1.83 -7.29 13.00
N ILE A 119 -0.94 -6.34 12.69
CA ILE A 119 -0.71 -5.16 13.50
C ILE A 119 -1.69 -4.07 13.05
N PHE A 120 -2.46 -3.54 14.00
CA PHE A 120 -3.37 -2.42 13.78
C PHE A 120 -2.75 -1.16 14.39
N ASP A 121 -2.72 -0.08 13.61
CA ASP A 121 -2.19 1.21 14.07
C ASP A 121 -3.08 2.35 13.62
N LYS A 122 -3.31 3.32 14.51
CA LYS A 122 -4.06 4.53 14.15
C LYS A 122 -3.27 5.35 13.13
N ALA A 123 -3.87 5.59 11.98
CA ALA A 123 -3.29 6.47 10.99
C ALA A 123 -3.30 7.94 11.49
N THR A 124 -2.13 8.56 11.56
CA THR A 124 -1.95 9.89 12.17
C THR A 124 -1.99 11.04 11.18
N HIS A 125 -1.91 10.77 9.87
CA HIS A 125 -1.88 11.81 8.86
C HIS A 125 -3.22 12.59 8.82
N ALA A 126 -3.15 13.92 8.89
CA ALA A 126 -4.33 14.78 9.04
C ALA A 126 -5.39 14.60 7.94
N MET A 127 -4.95 14.28 6.71
CA MET A 127 -5.85 14.04 5.57
C MET A 127 -6.73 12.79 5.74
N PHE A 128 -6.39 11.85 6.63
CA PHE A 128 -7.29 10.76 6.99
C PHE A 128 -8.45 11.22 7.87
N LYS A 129 -8.41 12.42 8.46
CA LYS A 129 -9.49 12.97 9.32
C LYS A 129 -9.92 12.01 10.43
N GLY A 130 -9.00 11.17 10.92
CA GLY A 130 -9.24 10.17 11.96
C GLY A 130 -10.04 8.93 11.54
N ARG A 131 -10.37 8.76 10.25
CA ARG A 131 -11.18 7.61 9.77
C ARG A 131 -10.37 6.37 9.43
N ALA A 132 -9.06 6.51 9.21
CA ALA A 132 -8.22 5.42 8.75
C ALA A 132 -7.50 4.69 9.88
N ILE A 133 -7.36 3.38 9.71
CA ILE A 133 -6.47 2.50 10.45
C ILE A 133 -5.49 1.87 9.45
N SER A 134 -4.23 1.70 9.82
CA SER A 134 -3.31 0.85 9.07
C SER A 134 -3.37 -0.58 9.58
N LEU A 135 -3.41 -1.52 8.65
CA LEU A 135 -3.29 -2.96 8.88
C LEU A 135 -1.96 -3.40 8.29
N THR A 136 -1.11 -4.02 9.10
CA THR A 136 0.20 -4.53 8.66
C THR A 136 0.27 -6.03 8.90
N THR A 137 0.71 -6.78 7.88
CA THR A 137 0.93 -8.22 7.93
C THR A 137 2.17 -8.60 7.14
N GLU A 138 2.66 -9.81 7.33
CA GLU A 138 3.73 -10.37 6.52
C GLU A 138 3.25 -10.70 5.10
N VAL A 139 4.19 -10.83 4.18
CA VAL A 139 3.92 -11.27 2.81
C VAL A 139 4.55 -12.63 2.61
N PHE A 140 3.73 -13.62 2.24
CA PHE A 140 4.18 -14.96 1.90
C PHE A 140 3.89 -15.25 0.42
N GLU A 141 4.86 -15.90 -0.24
CA GLU A 141 4.79 -16.31 -1.64
C GLU A 141 4.50 -15.18 -2.62
N SER A 142 3.22 -14.82 -2.79
CA SER A 142 2.70 -13.86 -3.75
C SER A 142 1.71 -12.87 -3.16
N GLU A 143 1.25 -13.06 -1.91
CA GLU A 143 0.10 -12.33 -1.37
C GLU A 143 0.35 -11.84 0.07
N PRO A 144 -0.30 -10.73 0.47
CA PRO A 144 -0.31 -10.29 1.86
C PRO A 144 -1.07 -11.32 2.70
N ALA A 145 -0.51 -11.71 3.84
CA ALA A 145 -1.04 -12.77 4.71
C ALA A 145 -2.20 -12.29 5.60
N PHE A 146 -3.09 -11.45 5.08
CA PHE A 146 -4.28 -11.04 5.82
C PHE A 146 -5.20 -12.24 6.06
N PRO A 147 -5.74 -12.43 7.28
CA PRO A 147 -6.74 -13.47 7.54
C PRO A 147 -7.97 -13.30 6.65
N ASP A 148 -8.52 -14.41 6.14
CA ASP A 148 -9.70 -14.42 5.27
C ASP A 148 -10.92 -13.76 5.93
N GLU A 149 -11.04 -13.87 7.27
CA GLU A 149 -12.14 -13.29 8.03
C GLU A 149 -11.99 -11.77 8.26
N LEU A 150 -10.87 -11.16 7.87
CA LEU A 150 -10.65 -9.72 7.99
C LEU A 150 -10.95 -9.03 6.64
N PRO A 151 -12.11 -8.34 6.49
CA PRO A 151 -12.58 -7.80 5.20
C PRO A 151 -11.86 -6.50 4.83
N TRP A 152 -10.53 -6.53 4.75
CA TRP A 152 -9.71 -5.35 4.51
C TRP A 152 -9.91 -4.78 3.11
N GLN A 153 -10.22 -5.61 2.10
CA GLN A 153 -10.39 -5.18 0.71
C GLN A 153 -11.53 -4.17 0.58
N ALA A 154 -12.71 -4.50 1.13
CA ALA A 154 -13.87 -3.61 1.09
C ALA A 154 -13.62 -2.30 1.86
N ALA A 155 -12.93 -2.38 3.00
CA ALA A 155 -12.57 -1.20 3.79
C ALA A 155 -11.48 -0.34 3.13
N ALA A 156 -10.56 -0.95 2.38
CA ALA A 156 -9.56 -0.26 1.56
C ALA A 156 -10.22 0.47 0.38
N ALA A 157 -11.12 -0.19 -0.34
CA ALA A 157 -11.89 0.40 -1.43
C ALA A 157 -12.74 1.59 -0.95
N ALA A 158 -13.44 1.45 0.18
CA ALA A 158 -14.22 2.54 0.75
C ALA A 158 -13.34 3.75 1.13
N LEU A 159 -12.14 3.52 1.65
CA LEU A 159 -11.21 4.61 1.96
C LEU A 159 -10.66 5.27 0.68
N ALA A 160 -10.27 4.46 -0.30
CA ALA A 160 -9.67 4.94 -1.54
C ALA A 160 -10.66 5.78 -2.35
N ASP A 161 -11.93 5.35 -2.47
CA ASP A 161 -12.98 6.13 -3.12
C ASP A 161 -13.18 7.49 -2.45
N GLN A 162 -13.28 7.52 -1.11
CA GLN A 162 -13.36 8.78 -0.36
C GLN A 162 -12.16 9.70 -0.64
N LEU A 163 -10.94 9.16 -0.64
CA LEU A 163 -9.71 9.93 -0.85
C LEU A 163 -9.61 10.50 -2.26
N MET A 164 -9.97 9.71 -3.28
CA MET A 164 -9.99 10.14 -4.68
C MET A 164 -11.06 11.19 -4.94
N ASN A 165 -12.22 11.10 -4.27
CA ASN A 165 -13.27 12.12 -4.34
C ASN A 165 -12.90 13.43 -3.63
N GLU A 166 -12.04 13.38 -2.61
CA GLU A 166 -11.59 14.56 -1.87
C GLU A 166 -10.48 15.34 -2.57
N SER A 167 -9.62 14.67 -3.37
CA SER A 167 -8.48 15.32 -4.01
C SER A 167 -7.84 14.47 -5.11
N ASN A 168 -7.23 15.14 -6.09
CA ASN A 168 -6.26 14.51 -6.98
C ASN A 168 -5.03 14.01 -6.20
N CYS A 169 -4.30 13.06 -6.79
CA CYS A 169 -3.07 12.50 -6.24
C CYS A 169 -1.98 13.57 -6.12
N LEU A 170 -1.63 13.94 -4.89
CA LEU A 170 -0.59 14.94 -4.63
C LEU A 170 0.83 14.40 -4.83
N TYR A 171 0.94 13.09 -5.07
CA TYR A 171 2.20 12.35 -5.22
C TYR A 171 2.49 11.95 -6.67
N ALA A 172 1.82 12.55 -7.65
CA ALA A 172 2.05 12.35 -9.09
C ALA A 172 3.53 12.51 -9.47
N ARG A 173 4.24 13.47 -8.86
CA ARG A 173 5.68 13.72 -9.14
C ARG A 173 6.63 12.59 -8.70
N TYR A 174 6.16 11.66 -7.86
CA TYR A 174 6.92 10.49 -7.41
C TYR A 174 6.55 9.21 -8.17
N HIS A 175 5.62 9.31 -9.14
CA HIS A 175 5.09 8.19 -9.89
C HIS A 175 6.18 7.49 -10.70
N ASN A 176 6.31 6.19 -10.52
CA ASN A 176 7.19 5.33 -11.30
C ASN A 176 6.40 4.61 -12.40
N GLN A 177 6.51 5.10 -13.64
CA GLN A 177 5.76 4.55 -14.77
C GLN A 177 6.11 3.07 -15.06
N TRP A 178 7.38 2.67 -14.95
CA TRP A 178 7.79 1.29 -15.25
C TRP A 178 7.21 0.29 -14.25
N LEU A 179 7.23 0.63 -12.96
CA LEU A 179 6.59 -0.20 -11.94
C LEU A 179 5.07 -0.21 -12.12
N ALA A 180 4.47 0.94 -12.42
CA ALA A 180 3.02 1.02 -12.64
C ALA A 180 2.57 0.17 -13.83
N GLU A 181 3.28 0.22 -14.96
CA GLU A 181 3.03 -0.65 -16.11
C GLU A 181 3.14 -2.12 -15.74
N ALA A 182 4.17 -2.52 -14.99
CA ALA A 182 4.34 -3.90 -14.56
C ALA A 182 3.16 -4.37 -13.68
N VAL A 183 2.70 -3.50 -12.77
CA VAL A 183 1.54 -3.79 -11.91
C VAL A 183 0.24 -3.90 -12.72
N LEU A 184 0.03 -3.04 -13.72
CA LEU A 184 -1.22 -2.98 -14.49
C LEU A 184 -1.32 -3.97 -15.66
N ARG A 185 -0.23 -4.61 -16.07
CA ARG A 185 -0.25 -5.63 -17.15
C ARG A 185 -1.05 -6.86 -16.70
N MET A 186 -2.16 -7.16 -17.37
CA MET A 186 -2.88 -8.42 -17.17
C MET A 186 -1.96 -9.61 -17.51
N ASN A 187 -1.97 -10.65 -16.69
CA ASN A 187 -1.37 -11.95 -17.02
C ASN A 187 -2.35 -12.75 -17.87
#